data_AF-A0A4Y2GJK5-F1
#
_entry.id   AF-A0A4Y2GJK5-F1
#
_cell.length_a   1.000
_cell.length_b   1.000
_cell.length_c   1.000
_cell.angle_alpha   90.00
_cell.angle_beta   90.00
_cell.angle_gamma   90.00
#
_symmetry.space_group_name_H-M   'P 1'
#
loop_
_entity.id
_entity.type
_entity.pdbx_description
1 polymer ?
#
loop_
_entity_poly.entity_id
_entity_poly.type
_entity_poly.pdbx_seq_one_letter_code
_entity_poly.pdbx_strand_id
1 'polypeptide(L)' 'MDETPTESVIFLAQNFSIFEKLKNETPDLLGKVRVISGDASLPNLGMNEVDTHLLLEEVSIVFHCSAVINFKKPLEKL' A
#
# COMPACT_ATOMS: atom_id res chain seq x y z
N MET A 1 7.79 13.73 -11.78
CA MET A 1 8.83 12.68 -11.76
C MET A 1 8.08 11.38 -11.70
N ASP A 2 8.21 10.58 -12.77
CA ASP A 2 7.59 9.26 -12.92
C ASP A 2 8.37 8.23 -12.09
N GLU A 3 8.26 8.31 -10.76
CA GLU A 3 8.77 7.25 -9.89
C GLU A 3 7.75 6.10 -9.84
N THR A 4 8.24 4.87 -9.87
CA THR A 4 7.39 3.68 -9.68
C THR A 4 6.78 3.70 -8.27
N PRO A 5 5.58 3.13 -8.04
CA PRO A 5 4.95 3.11 -6.72
C PRO A 5 5.85 2.52 -5.61
N THR A 6 6.74 1.59 -5.98
CA THR A 6 7.76 1.02 -5.09
C THR A 6 8.78 2.06 -4.63
N GLU A 7 9.32 2.86 -5.55
CA GLU A 7 10.29 3.92 -5.23
C GLU A 7 9.67 4.96 -4.30
N SER A 8 8.40 5.32 -4.52
CA SER A 8 7.66 6.24 -3.64
C SER A 8 7.56 5.71 -2.20
N VAL A 9 7.23 4.42 -2.00
CA VAL A 9 7.15 3.82 -0.67
C VAL A 9 8.52 3.82 0.03
N ILE A 10 9.58 3.48 -0.70
CA ILE A 10 10.95 3.50 -0.17
C ILE A 10 11.36 4.92 0.22
N PHE A 11 11.08 5.90 -0.64
CA PHE A 11 11.36 7.30 -0.39
C PHE A 11 10.66 7.80 0.89
N LEU A 12 9.37 7.48 1.06
CA LEU A 12 8.63 7.83 2.27
C LEU A 12 9.23 7.20 3.53
N ALA A 13 9.56 5.91 3.46
CA ALA A 13 10.14 5.19 4.60
C ALA A 13 11.52 5.73 5.02
N GLN A 14 12.32 6.22 4.06
CA GLN A 14 13.65 6.75 4.33
C GLN A 14 13.63 8.17 4.88
N ASN A 15 12.75 9.02 4.36
CA ASN A 15 12.83 10.47 4.56
C ASN A 15 11.88 11.03 5.65
N PHE A 16 10.94 10.25 6.18
CA PHE A 16 9.98 10.73 7.18
C PHE A 16 10.30 10.22 8.58
N SER A 17 10.25 11.13 9.57
CA SER A 17 10.64 10.85 10.95
C SER A 17 9.74 9.83 11.67
N ILE A 18 8.52 9.61 11.19
CA ILE A 18 7.62 8.58 11.73
C ILE A 18 8.20 7.16 11.58
N PHE A 19 9.16 6.97 10.68
CA PHE A 19 9.84 5.69 10.44
C PHE A 19 11.21 5.57 11.13
N GLU A 20 11.65 6.54 11.95
CA GLU A 20 12.96 6.47 12.62
C GLU A 20 13.19 5.18 13.40
N LYS A 21 12.19 4.73 14.17
CA LYS A 21 12.29 3.49 14.94
C LYS A 21 12.55 2.28 14.04
N LEU A 22 11.83 2.21 12.92
CA LEU A 22 11.94 1.13 11.94
C LEU A 22 13.32 1.12 11.27
N LYS A 23 13.86 2.30 10.93
CA LYS A 23 15.22 2.46 10.37
C LYS A 23 16.31 2.03 11.35
N ASN A 24 16.16 2.36 12.64
CA ASN A 24 17.16 2.08 13.66
C ASN A 24 17.14 0.64 14.18
N GLU A 25 15.95 0.06 14.34
CA GLU A 25 15.81 -1.29 14.92
C GLU A 25 15.79 -2.39 13.85
N THR A 26 15.28 -2.11 12.65
CA THR A 26 15.09 -3.10 11.59
C THR A 26 15.35 -2.51 10.19
N PRO A 27 16.59 -2.13 9.85
CA PRO A 27 16.90 -1.43 8.60
C PRO A 27 16.52 -2.23 7.34
N ASP A 28 16.60 -3.56 7.39
CA ASP A 28 16.28 -4.44 6.26
C ASP A 28 14.79 -4.70 6.07
N LEU A 29 13.92 -4.14 6.93
CA LEU A 29 12.49 -4.45 6.91
C LEU A 29 11.81 -4.07 5.59
N LEU A 30 12.30 -3.03 4.92
CA LEU A 30 11.76 -2.61 3.61
C LEU A 30 11.92 -3.68 2.53
N GLY A 31 12.90 -4.59 2.67
CA GLY A 31 13.04 -5.75 1.77
C GLY A 31 11.90 -6.76 1.88
N LYS A 32 11.07 -6.68 2.92
CA LYS A 32 9.86 -7.51 3.09
C LYS A 32 8.61 -6.89 2.47
N VAL A 33 8.70 -5.66 1.98
CA VAL A 33 7.57 -4.92 1.42
C VAL A 33 7.51 -5.15 -0.07
N ARG A 34 6.40 -5.71 -0.55
CA ARG A 34 6.07 -5.79 -1.97
C ARG A 34 4.93 -4.82 -2.27
N VAL A 35 5.17 -3.88 -3.18
CA VAL A 35 4.15 -2.91 -3.61
C VAL A 35 3.41 -3.48 -4.80
N ILE A 36 2.07 -3.44 -4.73
CA ILE A 36 1.17 -3.78 -5.83
C ILE A 36 0.34 -2.53 -6.13
N SER A 37 0.30 -2.14 -7.40
CA SER A 37 -0.52 -1.01 -7.84
C SER A 37 -1.99 -1.40 -7.87
N GLY A 38 -2.85 -0.51 -7.35
CA GLY A 38 -4.29 -0.73 -7.36
C GLY A 38 -5.07 0.47 -6.83
N ASP A 39 -6.38 0.44 -7.05
CA ASP A 39 -7.37 1.38 -6.54
C ASP A 39 -8.54 0.60 -5.94
N ALA A 40 -8.78 0.79 -4.64
CA ALA A 40 -9.82 0.08 -3.90
C ALA A 40 -11.25 0.44 -4.35
N SER A 41 -11.44 1.50 -5.12
CA SER A 41 -12.73 1.88 -5.71
C SER A 41 -13.06 1.12 -7.00
N LEU A 42 -12.10 0.41 -7.58
CA LEU A 42 -12.26 -0.32 -8.82
C LEU A 42 -12.55 -1.81 -8.58
N PRO A 43 -13.25 -2.49 -9.51
CA PRO A 43 -13.36 -3.95 -9.50
C PRO A 43 -11.97 -4.59 -9.45
N ASN A 44 -11.86 -5.70 -8.68
CA ASN A 44 -10.59 -6.40 -8.45
C ASN A 44 -9.45 -5.48 -7.98
N LEU A 45 -9.78 -4.41 -7.25
CA LEU A 45 -8.84 -3.39 -6.76
C LEU A 45 -8.03 -2.71 -7.90
N GLY A 46 -8.52 -2.76 -9.14
CA GLY A 46 -7.78 -2.25 -10.30
C GLY A 46 -6.49 -3.01 -10.62
N MET A 47 -6.32 -4.22 -10.08
CA MET A 47 -5.11 -5.03 -10.26
C MET A 47 -5.15 -5.81 -11.57
N ASN A 48 -3.97 -6.13 -12.09
CA ASN A 48 -3.84 -7.09 -13.20
C ASN A 48 -3.99 -8.54 -12.69
N GLU A 49 -4.13 -9.49 -13.62
CA GLU A 49 -4.33 -10.91 -13.29
C GLU A 49 -3.14 -11.53 -12.55
N VAL A 50 -1.91 -11.12 -12.87
CA VAL A 50 -0.68 -11.65 -12.25
C VAL A 50 -0.63 -11.30 -10.76
N ASP A 51 -0.86 -10.03 -10.43
CA ASP A 51 -0.87 -9.56 -9.04
C ASP A 51 -2.07 -10.13 -8.28
N THR A 52 -3.22 -10.27 -8.94
CA THR A 52 -4.41 -10.89 -8.34
C THR A 52 -4.13 -12.35 -7.97
N HIS A 53 -3.50 -13.11 -8.86
CA HIS A 53 -3.16 -14.51 -8.61
C HIS A 53 -2.17 -14.67 -7.47
N LEU A 54 -1.11 -13.84 -7.46
CA LEU A 54 -0.13 -13.81 -6.38
C LEU A 54 -0.79 -13.60 -5.01
N LEU A 55 -1.72 -12.66 -4.91
CA LEU A 55 -2.42 -12.39 -3.66
C LEU A 55 -3.29 -13.57 -3.21
N LEU A 56 -3.96 -14.24 -4.15
CA LEU A 56 -4.78 -15.42 -3.83
C LEU A 56 -3.94 -16.61 -3.33
N GLU A 57 -2.69 -16.73 -3.78
CA GLU A 57 -1.80 -17.81 -3.38
C GLU A 57 -1.06 -17.53 -2.07
N GLU A 58 -0.57 -16.30 -1.87
CA GLU A 58 0.37 -15.98 -0.79
C GLU A 58 -0.27 -15.30 0.43
N VAL A 59 -1.43 -14.63 0.28
CA VAL A 59 -2.03 -13.85 1.37
C VAL A 59 -2.79 -14.75 2.35
N SER A 60 -2.38 -14.71 3.61
CA SER A 60 -3.09 -15.40 4.70
C SER A 60 -3.98 -14.48 5.53
N ILE A 61 -3.68 -13.18 5.57
CA ILE A 61 -4.37 -12.18 6.41
C ILE A 61 -4.52 -10.88 5.63
N VAL A 62 -5.71 -10.29 5.67
CA VAL A 62 -6.01 -9.00 5.03
C VAL A 62 -6.28 -7.95 6.10
N PHE A 63 -5.50 -6.86 6.08
CA PHE A 63 -5.78 -5.63 6.81
C PHE A 63 -6.36 -4.60 5.85
N HIS A 64 -7.67 -4.36 5.91
CA HIS A 64 -8.34 -3.43 4.99
C HIS A 64 -8.39 -2.01 5.57
N CYS A 65 -7.32 -1.23 5.34
CA CYS A 65 -7.17 0.13 5.87
C CYS A 65 -7.43 1.25 4.85
N SER A 66 -7.61 0.91 3.56
CA SER A 66 -7.84 1.89 2.50
C SER A 66 -9.23 2.53 2.67
N ALA A 67 -9.27 3.87 2.75
CA ALA A 67 -10.52 4.60 2.89
C ALA A 67 -10.35 6.06 2.43
N VAL A 68 -11.46 6.66 2.00
CA VAL A 68 -11.56 8.12 1.83
C VAL A 68 -12.21 8.70 3.08
N ILE A 69 -11.48 9.52 3.83
CA ILE A 69 -12.01 10.22 5.01
C ILE A 69 -12.32 11.67 4.62
N ASN A 70 -13.59 12.00 4.51
CA ASN A 70 -14.03 13.36 4.17
C ASN A 70 -15.23 13.79 5.03
N PHE A 71 -14.98 14.66 6.02
CA PHE A 71 -16.01 15.15 6.95
C PHE A 71 -16.98 16.18 6.36
N LYS A 72 -16.74 16.64 5.12
CA LYS A 72 -17.58 17.63 4.44
C LYS A 72 -18.57 17.02 3.46
N LYS A 73 -18.32 15.79 3.00
CA LYS A 73 -19.19 15.08 2.07
C LYS A 73 -20.23 14.25 2.83
N PRO A 74 -21.46 14.11 2.31
CA PRO A 74 -22.40 13.14 2.86
C PRO A 74 -21.82 11.72 2.71
N LEU A 75 -22.33 10.79 3.52
CA LEU A 75 -22.02 9.37 3.36
C LEU A 75 -22.62 8.90 2.02
N GLU A 76 -21.77 8.69 1.02
CA GLU A 76 -22.16 8.08 -0.25
C GLU A 76 -22.40 6.58 -0.02
N LYS A 77 -23.52 6.06 -0.51
CA LYS A 77 -23.71 4.60 -0.58
C LYS A 77 -22.87 4.09 -1.75
N LEU A 78 -21.93 3.19 -1.45
CA LEU A 78 -21.24 2.37 -2.44
C LEU A 78 -22.26 1.50 -3.20
#